data_AF-A0A961J9K5-F1
#
_entry.id   AF-A0A961J9K5-F1
#
_cell.length_a   1.000
_cell.length_b   1.000
_cell.length_c   1.000
_cell.angle_alpha   90.00
_cell.angle_beta   90.00
_cell.angle_gamma   90.00
#
_symmetry.space_group_name_H-M   'P 1'
#
loop_
_entity.id
_entity.type
_entity.pdbx_description
1 polymer ?
#
loop_
_entity_poly.entity_id
_entity_poly.type
_entity_poly.pdbx_seq_one_letter_code
_entity_poly.pdbx_strand_id
1 'polypeptide(L)'
;MKFASEFRDPAAAKALLAAIARKADALGATRARPIHIMEICGGHTHSIFRYGLDKLVHEGIEFIHGPGCPVCVLPRARVDECIELAERPEVIFTTFGDAMRVPGSKLSLMQAKAAGADIRMVYSPLDALELARRNPDREVVFFGLGFETTTPSTALAIQ
;
A
#
# COMPACT_ATOMS: atom_id res chain seq x y z
N MET A 1 2.05 -22.21 4.37
CA MET A 1 2.53 -21.38 5.50
C MET A 1 2.02 -21.98 6.78
N LYS A 2 2.89 -22.18 7.78
CA LYS A 2 2.47 -22.47 9.16
C LYS A 2 1.47 -21.39 9.58
N PHE A 3 0.41 -21.74 10.31
CA PHE A 3 -0.69 -20.85 10.72
C PHE A 3 -1.73 -20.43 9.65
N ALA A 4 -1.50 -20.68 8.36
CA ALA A 4 -2.47 -20.27 7.33
C ALA A 4 -3.79 -21.05 7.40
N SER A 5 -3.75 -22.34 7.76
CA SER A 5 -4.95 -23.17 7.96
C SER A 5 -5.62 -22.91 9.30
N GLU A 6 -4.83 -22.72 10.36
CA GLU A 6 -5.32 -22.49 11.73
C GLU A 6 -6.12 -21.19 11.86
N PHE A 7 -5.67 -20.12 11.21
CA PHE A 7 -6.41 -18.83 11.20
C PHE A 7 -7.48 -18.74 10.10
N ARG A 8 -7.64 -19.78 9.28
CA ARG A 8 -8.69 -19.86 8.23
C ARG A 8 -9.72 -20.95 8.57
N ASP A 9 -10.16 -20.98 9.83
CA ASP A 9 -11.19 -21.89 10.32
C ASP A 9 -12.59 -21.22 10.32
N PRO A 10 -13.55 -21.71 9.50
CA PRO A 10 -14.92 -21.22 9.50
C PRO A 10 -15.64 -21.39 10.84
N ALA A 11 -15.32 -22.41 11.63
CA ALA A 11 -15.96 -22.64 12.92
C ALA A 11 -15.51 -21.57 13.93
N ALA A 12 -14.20 -21.32 14.04
CA ALA A 12 -13.66 -20.22 14.82
C ALA A 12 -14.21 -18.85 14.38
N ALA A 13 -14.29 -18.59 13.07
CA ALA A 13 -14.83 -17.34 12.54
C ALA A 13 -16.30 -17.11 12.95
N LYS A 14 -17.17 -18.13 12.81
CA LYS A 14 -18.57 -18.05 13.25
C LYS A 14 -18.70 -17.83 14.76
N ALA A 15 -17.90 -18.52 15.55
CA ALA A 15 -17.89 -18.35 17.00
C ALA A 15 -17.48 -16.93 17.41
N LEU A 16 -16.47 -16.36 16.73
CA LEU A 16 -16.01 -15.00 16.94
C LEU A 16 -17.08 -13.96 16.54
N LEU A 17 -17.71 -14.12 15.37
CA LEU A 17 -18.81 -13.25 14.93
C LEU A 17 -19.96 -13.24 15.94
N ALA A 18 -20.34 -14.40 16.49
CA ALA A 18 -21.36 -14.49 17.53
C ALA A 18 -20.94 -13.79 18.83
N ALA A 19 -19.66 -13.86 19.20
CA ALA A 19 -19.13 -13.14 20.36
C ALA A 19 -19.12 -11.62 20.15
N ILE A 20 -18.72 -11.17 18.95
CA ILE A 20 -18.76 -9.76 18.55
C ILE A 20 -20.19 -9.23 18.59
N ALA A 21 -21.16 -9.97 18.04
CA ALA A 21 -22.58 -9.59 18.07
C ALA A 21 -23.08 -9.37 19.49
N ARG A 22 -22.86 -10.33 20.41
CA ARG A 22 -23.25 -10.19 21.82
C ARG A 22 -22.62 -8.96 22.49
N LYS A 23 -21.39 -8.61 22.13
CA LYS A 23 -20.72 -7.41 22.65
C LYS A 23 -21.28 -6.13 22.05
N ALA A 24 -21.58 -6.12 20.76
CA ALA A 24 -22.22 -5.00 20.08
C ALA A 24 -23.60 -4.71 20.68
N ASP A 25 -24.40 -5.75 20.92
CA ASP A 25 -25.70 -5.66 21.62
C ASP A 25 -25.56 -5.03 23.00
N ALA A 26 -24.61 -5.52 23.80
CA ALA A 26 -24.37 -5.03 25.15
C ALA A 26 -23.91 -3.56 25.19
N LEU A 27 -23.27 -3.08 24.12
CA LEU A 27 -22.88 -1.68 23.93
C LEU A 27 -24.01 -0.81 23.36
N GLY A 28 -25.15 -1.42 23.01
CA GLY A 28 -26.29 -0.74 22.38
C GLY A 28 -25.96 -0.23 20.98
N ALA A 29 -25.12 -0.96 20.24
CA ALA A 29 -24.78 -0.65 18.86
C ALA A 29 -25.99 -0.92 17.96
N THR A 30 -26.36 0.04 17.13
CA THR A 30 -27.46 -0.11 16.17
C THR A 30 -27.07 0.54 14.86
N ARG A 31 -27.83 0.29 13.80
CA ARG A 31 -27.63 0.98 12.52
C ARG A 31 -27.74 2.52 12.63
N ALA A 32 -28.55 3.02 13.57
CA ALA A 32 -28.69 4.46 13.82
C ALA A 32 -27.56 5.05 14.67
N ARG A 33 -26.81 4.21 15.40
CA ARG A 33 -25.70 4.61 16.26
C ARG A 33 -24.60 3.54 16.19
N PRO A 34 -23.90 3.45 15.05
CA PRO A 34 -22.92 2.39 14.84
C PRO A 34 -21.66 2.62 15.67
N ILE A 35 -20.99 1.51 16.00
CA ILE A 35 -19.60 1.52 16.47
C ILE A 35 -18.70 1.53 15.24
N HIS A 36 -17.89 2.58 15.14
CA HIS A 36 -16.92 2.72 14.07
C HIS A 36 -15.61 2.01 14.42
N ILE A 37 -15.15 1.14 13.52
CA ILE A 37 -13.84 0.48 13.62
C ILE A 37 -13.02 0.91 12.42
N MET A 38 -11.99 1.71 12.65
CA MET A 38 -11.10 2.16 11.59
C MET A 38 -9.91 1.22 11.43
N GLU A 39 -9.64 0.83 10.19
CA GLU A 39 -8.40 0.18 9.80
C GLU A 39 -7.57 1.10 8.88
N ILE A 40 -6.25 0.93 8.90
CA ILE A 40 -5.29 1.73 8.13
C ILE A 40 -4.30 0.83 7.38
N CYS A 41 -4.79 -0.26 6.80
CA CYS A 41 -3.97 -1.19 6.03
C CYS A 41 -4.75 -1.72 4.83
N GLY A 42 -4.30 -1.44 3.61
CA GLY A 42 -4.94 -1.96 2.39
C GLY A 42 -5.12 -3.49 2.37
N GLY A 43 -4.24 -4.24 3.06
CA GLY A 43 -4.39 -5.70 3.24
C GLY A 43 -5.57 -6.09 4.12
N HIS A 44 -5.88 -5.31 5.15
CA HIS A 44 -7.09 -5.47 5.96
C HIS A 44 -8.33 -5.07 5.18
N THR A 45 -8.32 -3.92 4.48
CA THR A 45 -9.40 -3.52 3.56
C THR A 45 -9.71 -4.65 2.57
N HIS A 46 -8.67 -5.18 1.90
CA HIS A 46 -8.82 -6.29 0.97
C HIS A 46 -9.45 -7.52 1.62
N SER A 47 -8.99 -7.88 2.83
CA SER A 47 -9.51 -9.04 3.55
C SER A 47 -10.97 -8.86 3.95
N ILE A 48 -11.35 -7.68 4.46
CA ILE A 48 -12.73 -7.34 4.83
C ILE A 48 -13.67 -7.58 3.65
N PHE A 49 -13.37 -6.97 2.49
CA PHE A 49 -14.22 -7.11 1.30
C PHE A 49 -14.16 -8.51 0.68
N ARG A 50 -12.96 -9.12 0.59
CA ARG A 50 -12.77 -10.45 0.01
C ARG A 50 -13.61 -11.51 0.73
N TYR A 51 -13.72 -11.40 2.04
CA TYR A 51 -14.49 -12.34 2.87
C TYR A 51 -15.88 -11.82 3.25
N GLY A 52 -16.26 -10.62 2.78
CA GLY A 52 -17.57 -10.01 3.06
C GLY A 52 -17.81 -9.74 4.55
N LEU A 53 -16.75 -9.45 5.33
CA LEU A 53 -16.85 -9.28 6.78
C LEU A 53 -17.73 -8.08 7.15
N ASP A 54 -17.76 -7.06 6.31
CA ASP A 54 -18.66 -5.91 6.37
C ASP A 54 -20.15 -6.30 6.38
N LYS A 55 -20.48 -7.45 5.79
CA LYS A 55 -21.86 -7.99 5.72
C LYS A 55 -22.14 -9.05 6.76
N LEU A 56 -21.09 -9.69 7.29
CA LEU A 56 -21.21 -10.78 8.25
C LEU A 56 -21.19 -10.31 9.71
N VAL A 57 -20.60 -9.13 9.96
CA VAL A 57 -20.54 -8.53 11.29
C VAL A 57 -21.93 -7.99 11.70
N HIS A 58 -22.08 -7.71 12.99
CA HIS A 58 -23.29 -7.10 13.55
C HIS A 58 -23.64 -5.79 12.83
N GLU A 59 -24.92 -5.55 12.51
CA GLU A 59 -25.37 -4.38 11.72
C GLU A 59 -25.06 -3.00 12.35
N GLY A 60 -24.83 -2.99 13.67
CA GLY A 60 -24.37 -1.82 14.41
C GLY A 60 -22.85 -1.60 14.37
N ILE A 61 -22.09 -2.33 13.56
CA ILE A 61 -20.65 -2.13 13.38
C ILE A 61 -20.41 -1.64 11.96
N GLU A 62 -19.64 -0.56 11.85
CA GLU A 62 -19.24 0.01 10.58
C GLU A 62 -17.71 0.09 10.49
N PHE A 63 -17.16 -0.45 9.40
CA PHE A 63 -15.73 -0.36 9.12
C PHE A 63 -15.42 0.96 8.41
N ILE A 64 -14.49 1.72 8.97
CA ILE A 64 -13.93 2.91 8.33
C ILE A 64 -12.59 2.50 7.69
N HIS A 65 -12.49 2.69 6.37
CA HIS A 65 -11.28 2.42 5.61
C HIS A 65 -10.42 3.68 5.58
N GLY A 66 -9.45 3.74 6.48
CA GLY A 66 -8.53 4.86 6.61
C GLY A 66 -7.43 4.88 5.53
N PRO A 67 -6.48 5.82 5.64
CA PRO A 67 -5.41 6.04 4.66
C PRO A 67 -4.30 4.97 4.70
N GLY A 68 -4.66 3.70 4.54
CA GLY A 68 -3.76 2.54 4.66
C GLY A 68 -2.95 2.18 3.40
N CYS A 69 -2.92 3.06 2.40
CA CYS A 69 -2.27 2.85 1.12
C CYS A 69 -1.24 3.97 0.89
N PRO A 70 0.08 3.69 0.99
CA PRO A 70 1.11 4.73 0.92
C PRO A 70 1.13 5.46 -0.42
N VAL A 71 0.82 4.74 -1.50
CA VAL A 71 0.72 5.28 -2.86
C VAL A 71 -0.49 6.21 -3.02
N CYS A 72 -1.61 5.85 -2.39
CA CYS A 72 -2.87 6.58 -2.50
C CYS A 72 -2.83 7.93 -1.77
N VAL A 73 -1.98 8.04 -0.74
CA VAL A 73 -1.77 9.30 0.01
C VAL A 73 -0.54 10.07 -0.45
N LEU A 74 0.08 9.65 -1.56
CA LEU A 74 1.25 10.34 -2.09
C LEU A 74 0.87 11.74 -2.61
N PRO A 75 1.51 12.82 -2.12
CA PRO A 75 1.24 14.15 -2.65
C PRO A 75 1.62 14.26 -4.12
N ARG A 76 0.76 14.87 -4.95
CA ARG A 76 1.03 15.07 -6.39
C ARG A 76 2.36 15.77 -6.66
N ALA A 77 2.72 16.75 -5.83
CA ALA A 77 4.00 17.45 -5.92
C ALA A 77 5.22 16.49 -5.85
N ARG A 78 5.14 15.40 -5.07
CA ARG A 78 6.22 14.41 -5.02
C ARG A 78 6.33 13.60 -6.30
N VAL A 79 5.21 13.32 -6.96
CA VAL A 79 5.21 12.68 -8.29
C VAL A 79 5.84 13.61 -9.33
N ASP A 80 5.54 14.90 -9.27
CA ASP A 80 6.11 15.90 -10.17
C ASP A 80 7.63 16.02 -10.00
N GLU A 81 8.12 16.08 -8.76
CA GLU A 81 9.57 16.06 -8.47
C GLU A 81 10.25 14.78 -8.98
N CYS A 82 9.59 13.63 -8.86
CA CYS A 82 10.09 12.35 -9.38
C CYS A 82 10.20 12.36 -10.92
N ILE A 83 9.22 12.96 -11.59
CA ILE A 83 9.23 13.11 -13.05
C ILE A 83 10.36 14.04 -13.49
N GLU A 84 10.55 15.17 -12.80
CA GLU A 84 11.64 16.11 -13.07
C GLU A 84 13.02 15.43 -12.96
N LEU A 85 13.22 14.57 -11.94
CA LEU A 85 14.42 13.78 -11.81
C LEU A 85 14.56 12.75 -12.94
N ALA A 86 13.48 12.05 -13.30
CA ALA A 86 13.49 11.01 -14.32
C ALA A 86 13.73 11.53 -15.75
N GLU A 87 13.37 12.79 -16.03
CA GLU A 87 13.59 13.43 -17.33
C GLU A 87 15.05 13.85 -17.58
N ARG A 88 15.91 13.78 -16.55
CA ARG A 88 17.34 14.08 -16.69
C ARG A 88 18.05 12.95 -17.46
N PRO A 89 18.78 13.24 -18.55
CA PRO A 89 19.39 12.21 -19.40
C PRO A 89 20.36 11.27 -18.67
N GLU A 90 21.04 11.75 -17.64
CA GLU A 90 22.00 11.01 -16.82
C GLU A 90 21.33 10.08 -15.80
N VAL A 91 20.03 10.25 -15.52
CA VAL A 91 19.33 9.52 -14.47
C VAL A 91 18.72 8.22 -15.01
N ILE A 92 18.84 7.14 -14.22
CA ILE A 92 17.99 5.96 -14.30
C ILE A 92 17.09 6.00 -13.06
N PHE A 93 15.82 6.33 -13.27
CA PHE A 93 14.86 6.46 -12.17
C PHE A 93 14.21 5.12 -11.87
N THR A 94 14.13 4.73 -10.61
CA THR A 94 13.60 3.44 -10.18
C THR A 94 12.52 3.61 -9.12
N THR A 95 11.47 2.80 -9.22
CA THR A 95 10.33 2.83 -8.27
C THR A 95 9.62 1.49 -8.24
N PHE A 96 8.79 1.26 -7.23
CA PHE A 96 7.82 0.17 -7.26
C PHE A 96 6.74 0.42 -8.33
N GLY A 97 6.15 -0.67 -8.83
CA GLY A 97 5.20 -0.62 -9.95
C GLY A 97 3.86 0.04 -9.63
N ASP A 98 3.46 0.08 -8.36
CA ASP A 98 2.24 0.71 -7.87
C ASP A 98 2.28 2.24 -8.00
N ALA A 99 3.44 2.86 -7.84
CA ALA A 99 3.66 4.30 -8.03
C ALA A 99 3.53 4.75 -9.50
N MET A 100 3.72 3.84 -10.46
CA MET A 100 3.85 4.20 -11.88
C MET A 100 2.64 4.93 -12.45
N ARG A 101 1.44 4.62 -11.94
CA ARG A 101 0.17 5.16 -12.43
C ARG A 101 -0.38 6.30 -11.58
N VAL A 102 0.34 6.72 -10.53
CA VAL A 102 -0.11 7.84 -9.72
C VAL A 102 -0.05 9.11 -10.57
N PRO A 103 -1.14 9.90 -10.64
CA PRO A 103 -1.14 11.13 -11.42
C PRO A 103 -0.35 12.22 -10.69
N GLY A 104 0.62 12.82 -11.38
CA GLY A 104 1.17 14.12 -11.03
C GLY A 104 0.24 15.26 -11.47
N SER A 105 0.76 16.48 -11.53
CA SER A 105 0.03 17.65 -12.06
C SER A 105 -0.13 17.60 -13.58
N LYS A 106 0.87 17.10 -14.30
CA LYS A 106 0.89 17.03 -15.77
C LYS A 106 0.92 15.60 -16.30
N LEU A 107 1.81 14.77 -15.75
CA LEU A 107 2.07 13.41 -16.20
C LEU A 107 2.08 12.44 -15.00
N SER A 108 2.00 11.16 -15.29
CA SER A 108 2.39 10.07 -14.40
C SER A 108 3.79 9.57 -14.77
N LEU A 109 4.46 8.84 -13.87
CA LEU A 109 5.74 8.18 -14.16
C LEU A 109 5.64 7.23 -15.37
N MET A 110 4.50 6.56 -15.55
CA MET A 110 4.24 5.74 -16.73
C MET A 110 4.19 6.55 -18.03
N GLN A 111 3.61 7.75 -18.00
CA GLN A 111 3.57 8.64 -19.17
C GLN A 111 4.95 9.27 -19.45
N ALA A 112 5.68 9.69 -18.42
CA ALA A 112 7.06 10.18 -18.56
C ALA A 112 7.97 9.10 -19.17
N LYS A 113 7.82 7.84 -18.74
CA LYS A 113 8.53 6.69 -19.34
C LYS A 113 8.21 6.55 -20.83
N ALA A 114 6.93 6.65 -21.19
CA ALA A 114 6.49 6.57 -22.58
C ALA A 114 7.02 7.74 -23.44
N ALA A 115 7.30 8.90 -22.81
CA ALA A 115 7.90 10.07 -23.45
C ALA A 115 9.44 9.98 -23.57
N GLY A 116 10.08 8.94 -23.05
CA GLY A 116 11.51 8.68 -23.24
C GLY A 116 12.36 8.70 -21.96
N ALA A 117 11.79 9.04 -20.80
CA ALA A 117 12.51 8.96 -19.52
C ALA A 117 12.91 7.50 -19.19
N ASP A 118 14.14 7.28 -18.71
CA ASP A 118 14.60 5.95 -18.28
C ASP A 118 14.08 5.63 -16.88
N ILE A 119 12.82 5.23 -16.81
CA ILE A 119 12.14 4.80 -15.58
C ILE A 119 12.06 3.27 -15.55
N ARG A 120 12.52 2.62 -14.50
CA ARG A 120 12.52 1.16 -14.34
C ARG A 120 11.75 0.75 -13.09
N MET A 121 10.86 -0.22 -13.24
CA MET A 121 10.16 -0.81 -12.09
C MET A 121 11.08 -1.81 -11.41
N VAL A 122 11.16 -1.75 -10.08
CA VAL A 122 11.93 -2.67 -9.24
C VAL A 122 11.02 -3.34 -8.21
N TYR A 123 11.42 -4.51 -7.72
CA TYR A 123 10.71 -5.23 -6.66
C TYR A 123 11.36 -5.02 -5.29
N SER A 124 12.61 -4.59 -5.25
CA SER A 124 13.30 -4.23 -4.02
C SER A 124 14.23 -3.01 -4.22
N PRO A 125 14.54 -2.26 -3.15
CA PRO A 125 15.57 -1.22 -3.19
C PRO A 125 16.96 -1.77 -3.56
N LEU A 126 17.23 -3.05 -3.29
CA LEU A 126 18.48 -3.72 -3.66
C LEU A 126 18.62 -3.89 -5.18
N ASP A 127 17.51 -4.00 -5.91
CA ASP A 127 17.53 -4.06 -7.38
C ASP A 127 18.03 -2.73 -7.95
N ALA A 128 17.65 -1.61 -7.34
CA ALA A 128 18.13 -0.28 -7.72
C ALA A 128 19.63 -0.12 -7.41
N LEU A 129 20.10 -0.63 -6.25
CA LEU A 129 21.52 -0.65 -5.92
C LEU A 129 22.33 -1.50 -6.93
N GLU A 130 21.79 -2.65 -7.34
CA GLU A 130 22.43 -3.49 -8.36
C GLU A 130 22.45 -2.80 -9.74
N LEU A 131 21.39 -2.07 -10.10
CA LEU A 131 21.38 -1.23 -11.29
C LEU A 131 22.47 -0.16 -11.21
N ALA A 132 22.67 0.48 -10.06
CA ALA A 132 23.73 1.47 -9.85
C ALA A 132 25.13 0.87 -10.08
N ARG A 133 25.40 -0.31 -9.52
CA ARG A 133 26.68 -1.01 -9.71
C ARG A 133 26.99 -1.35 -11.16
N ARG A 134 25.95 -1.65 -11.95
CA ARG A 134 26.07 -2.01 -13.38
C ARG A 134 26.16 -0.81 -14.31
N ASN A 135 25.79 0.39 -13.86
CA ASN A 135 25.79 1.62 -14.66
C ASN A 135 26.58 2.72 -13.90
N PRO A 136 27.90 2.56 -13.72
CA PRO A 136 28.72 3.44 -12.88
C PRO A 136 28.84 4.88 -13.41
N ASP A 137 28.48 5.10 -14.68
CA ASP A 137 28.46 6.39 -15.38
C ASP A 137 27.08 7.09 -15.33
N ARG A 138 26.09 6.51 -14.63
CA ARG A 138 24.71 7.00 -14.54
C ARG A 138 24.31 7.24 -13.09
N GLU A 139 23.41 8.19 -12.88
CA GLU A 139 22.79 8.41 -11.57
C GLU A 139 21.57 7.51 -11.40
N VAL A 140 21.64 6.53 -10.51
CA VAL A 140 20.48 5.67 -10.22
C VAL A 140 19.74 6.20 -9.01
N VAL A 141 18.50 6.65 -9.22
CA VAL A 141 17.64 7.21 -8.17
C VAL A 141 16.57 6.19 -7.83
N PHE A 142 16.43 5.85 -6.56
CA PHE A 142 15.33 5.02 -6.07
C PHE A 142 14.31 5.85 -5.31
N PHE A 143 13.06 5.84 -5.77
CA PHE A 143 11.94 6.46 -5.08
C PHE A 143 11.48 5.57 -3.92
N GLY A 144 12.08 5.81 -2.75
CA GLY A 144 11.75 5.13 -1.50
C GLY A 144 10.37 5.53 -0.97
N LEU A 145 9.33 4.85 -1.44
CA LEU A 145 7.93 5.02 -1.04
C LEU A 145 7.50 3.87 -0.12
N GLY A 146 6.68 4.18 0.88
CA GLY A 146 6.01 3.18 1.70
C GLY A 146 5.88 3.59 3.17
N PHE A 147 5.11 2.81 3.91
CA PHE A 147 5.02 2.91 5.36
C PHE A 147 6.13 2.11 6.05
N GLU A 148 6.04 1.95 7.36
CA GLU A 148 7.07 1.36 8.22
C GLU A 148 7.44 -0.08 7.83
N THR A 149 6.59 -0.79 7.07
CA THR A 149 6.92 -2.13 6.55
C THR A 149 7.89 -2.08 5.37
N THR A 150 7.87 -1.00 4.57
CA THR A 150 8.75 -0.85 3.40
C THR A 150 10.05 -0.12 3.75
N THR A 151 10.00 0.84 4.68
CA THR A 151 11.17 1.65 5.10
C THR A 151 12.41 0.83 5.48
N PRO A 152 12.34 -0.30 6.21
CA PRO A 152 13.51 -1.09 6.57
C PRO A 152 14.28 -1.63 5.36
N SER A 153 13.59 -2.00 4.28
CA SER A 153 14.23 -2.48 3.06
C SER A 153 15.03 -1.37 2.36
N THR A 154 14.51 -0.14 2.38
CA THR A 154 15.22 1.04 1.87
C THR A 154 16.42 1.37 2.76
N ALA A 155 16.25 1.30 4.09
CA ALA A 155 17.33 1.54 5.04
C ALA A 155 18.50 0.55 4.85
N LEU A 156 18.19 -0.74 4.62
CA LEU A 156 19.21 -1.75 4.33
C LEU A 156 20.02 -1.43 3.06
N ALA A 157 19.39 -0.85 2.04
CA ALA A 157 20.07 -0.53 0.78
C ALA A 157 21.04 0.66 0.86
N ILE A 158 20.98 1.45 1.95
CA ILE A 158 21.84 2.62 2.19
C ILE A 158 22.86 2.41 3.33
N GLN A 159 22.98 1.19 3.86
CA GLN A 159 24.02 0.79 4.81
C GLN A 159 25.30 0.36 4.09
#